data_AF-A0A9D5ZWE0-F1
#
_entry.id   AF-A0A9D5ZWE0-F1
#
_cell.length_a   1.000
_cell.length_b   1.000
_cell.length_c   1.000
_cell.angle_alpha   90.00
_cell.angle_beta   90.00
_cell.angle_gamma   90.00
#
_symmetry.space_group_name_H-M   'P 1'
#
loop_
_entity.id
_entity.type
_entity.pdbx_description
1 polymer ?
#
loop_
_entity_poly.entity_id
_entity_poly.type
_entity_poly.pdbx_seq_one_letter_code
_entity_poly.pdbx_strand_id
1 'polypeptide(L)'
;MPVSWLALAATALDLAFGDPPFLPHPVRGIGMCLDRLEKSAPAGQTARRLYGLACVAFLALACGALAWILPQTPVFGVFIAVYLGFSGLALGCLAREGEKAARLIARGDLAAARLAVGLLVSRDTARLD
;
A
#
# COMPACT_ATOMS: atom_id res chain seq x y z
N MET A 1 0.15 -0.46 -26.87
CA MET A 1 1.40 0.01 -26.22
C MET A 1 1.96 -1.15 -25.42
N PRO A 2 3.22 -1.59 -25.62
CA PRO A 2 3.74 -2.74 -24.89
C PRO A 2 3.81 -2.40 -23.41
N VAL A 3 2.94 -3.02 -22.61
CA VAL A 3 2.75 -2.73 -21.17
C VAL A 3 3.97 -3.17 -20.32
N SER A 4 4.82 -4.03 -20.87
CA SER A 4 5.93 -4.67 -20.16
C SER A 4 7.02 -3.70 -19.68
N TRP A 5 7.37 -2.68 -20.47
CA TRP A 5 8.42 -1.73 -20.06
C TRP A 5 7.95 -0.78 -18.95
N LEU A 6 6.65 -0.49 -18.87
CA LEU A 6 6.08 0.33 -17.80
C LEU A 6 6.22 -0.35 -16.44
N ALA A 7 5.98 -1.66 -16.38
CA ALA A 7 6.17 -2.45 -15.17
C ALA A 7 7.64 -2.45 -14.72
N LEU A 8 8.58 -2.62 -15.66
CA LEU A 8 10.01 -2.55 -15.38
C LEU A 8 10.42 -1.15 -14.88
N ALA A 9 9.94 -0.09 -15.53
CA ALA A 9 10.22 1.28 -15.14
C ALA A 9 9.65 1.61 -13.74
N ALA A 10 8.40 1.23 -13.47
CA ALA A 10 7.77 1.41 -12.16
C ALA A 10 8.53 0.64 -11.06
N THR A 11 8.94 -0.60 -11.33
CA THR A 11 9.71 -1.42 -10.38
C THR A 11 11.09 -0.82 -10.12
N ALA A 12 11.79 -0.36 -11.17
CA ALA A 12 13.09 0.28 -11.02
C ALA A 12 13.01 1.59 -10.22
N LEU A 13 11.99 2.41 -10.48
CA LEU A 13 11.72 3.62 -9.71
C LEU A 13 11.38 3.29 -8.26
N ASP A 14 10.56 2.27 -8.01
CA ASP A 14 10.17 1.87 -6.66
C ASP A 14 11.35 1.31 -5.87
N LEU A 15 12.25 0.55 -6.49
CA LEU A 15 13.49 0.14 -5.81
C LEU A 15 14.42 1.32 -5.51
N ALA A 16 14.53 2.29 -6.43
CA ALA A 16 15.41 3.45 -6.26
C ALA A 16 14.91 4.45 -5.22
N PHE A 17 13.61 4.79 -5.24
CA PHE A 17 13.02 5.82 -4.39
C PHE A 17 12.22 5.22 -3.21
N GLY A 18 11.66 4.02 -3.36
CA GLY A 18 10.58 3.44 -2.53
C GLY A 18 9.49 4.45 -2.22
N ASP A 19 9.16 4.72 -0.96
CA ASP A 19 8.09 5.69 -0.61
C ASP A 19 8.67 7.02 -0.07
N PRO A 20 8.98 8.02 -0.93
CA PRO A 20 9.45 9.32 -0.46
C PRO A 20 8.33 10.05 0.33
N PRO A 21 8.62 10.59 1.52
CA PRO A 21 7.60 11.11 2.44
C PRO A 21 6.84 12.32 1.92
N PHE A 22 7.36 13.01 0.89
CA PHE A 22 6.77 14.20 0.29
C PHE A 22 5.78 13.89 -0.85
N LEU A 23 5.81 12.69 -1.42
CA LEU A 23 4.83 12.34 -2.46
C LEU A 23 3.51 11.93 -1.79
N PRO A 24 2.36 12.48 -2.24
CA PRO A 24 1.08 11.95 -1.80
C PRO A 24 1.01 10.51 -2.27
N HIS A 25 0.81 9.56 -1.36
CA HIS A 25 0.70 8.15 -1.72
C HIS A 25 -0.79 7.78 -1.83
N PRO A 26 -1.28 7.25 -2.97
CA PRO A 26 -2.71 7.03 -3.21
C PRO A 26 -3.34 6.13 -2.13
N VAL A 27 -2.59 5.14 -1.65
CA VAL A 27 -3.01 4.25 -0.56
C VAL A 27 -3.27 4.99 0.75
N ARG A 28 -2.51 6.06 1.06
CA ARG A 28 -2.80 6.93 2.24
C ARG A 28 -4.13 7.67 2.05
N GLY A 29 -4.44 8.08 0.82
CA GLY A 29 -5.75 8.62 0.43
C GLY A 29 -6.90 7.66 0.74
N ILE A 30 -6.76 6.41 0.29
CA ILE A 30 -7.72 5.33 0.53
C ILE A 30 -7.92 5.12 2.05
N GLY A 31 -6.83 5.06 2.82
CA GLY A 31 -6.88 4.94 4.28
C GLY A 31 -7.63 6.09 4.94
N MET A 32 -7.31 7.34 4.59
CA MET A 32 -8.03 8.51 5.11
C MET A 32 -9.53 8.50 4.76
N CYS A 33 -9.89 7.99 3.59
CA CYS A 33 -11.30 7.81 3.21
C CYS A 33 -11.97 6.72 4.05
N LEU A 34 -11.30 5.58 4.29
CA LEU A 34 -11.80 4.51 5.14
C LEU A 34 -11.99 4.97 6.59
N ASP A 35 -11.02 5.70 7.16
CA ASP A 35 -11.12 6.25 8.52
C ASP A 35 -12.33 7.18 8.71
N ARG A 36 -12.68 7.92 7.65
CA ARG A 36 -13.87 8.79 7.65
C ARG A 36 -15.16 7.97 7.56
N LEU A 37 -15.20 6.95 6.71
CA LEU A 37 -16.36 6.08 6.57
C LEU A 37 -16.59 5.26 7.84
N GLU A 38 -15.53 4.77 8.49
CA GLU A 38 -15.65 3.98 9.72
C GLU A 38 -16.33 4.77 10.85
N LYS A 39 -16.13 6.09 10.92
CA LYS A 39 -16.83 6.96 11.89
C LYS A 39 -18.35 7.00 11.71
N SER A 40 -18.84 6.68 10.52
CA SER A 40 -20.27 6.61 10.19
C SER A 40 -20.83 5.19 10.25
N ALA A 41 -20.06 4.23 10.76
CA ALA A 41 -20.49 2.84 10.85
C ALA A 41 -21.67 2.67 11.83
N PRO A 42 -22.72 1.92 11.45
CA PRO A 42 -23.87 1.69 12.33
C PRO A 42 -23.52 0.75 13.50
N ALA A 43 -24.21 0.91 14.63
CA ALA A 43 -23.94 0.16 15.86
C ALA A 43 -24.37 -1.33 15.84
N GLY A 44 -25.15 -1.78 14.85
CA GLY A 44 -25.62 -3.16 14.74
C GLY A 44 -24.62 -4.07 14.02
N GLN A 45 -24.38 -5.30 14.52
CA GLN A 45 -23.40 -6.23 13.94
C GLN A 45 -23.65 -6.53 12.45
N THR A 46 -24.88 -6.86 12.07
CA THR A 46 -25.25 -7.13 10.68
C THR A 46 -25.18 -5.88 9.83
N ALA A 47 -25.70 -4.75 10.33
CA ALA A 47 -25.66 -3.47 9.63
C ALA A 47 -24.22 -2.99 9.41
N ARG A 48 -23.33 -3.19 10.38
CA ARG A 48 -21.90 -2.83 10.29
C ARG A 48 -21.17 -3.70 9.27
N ARG A 49 -21.49 -5.00 9.20
CA ARG A 49 -20.94 -5.90 8.16
C ARG A 49 -21.38 -5.49 6.76
N LEU A 50 -22.67 -5.21 6.56
CA LEU A 50 -23.18 -4.74 5.27
C LEU A 50 -22.61 -3.38 4.88
N TYR A 51 -22.49 -2.47 5.85
CA TYR A 51 -21.85 -1.16 5.65
C TYR A 51 -20.38 -1.31 5.26
N GLY A 52 -19.62 -2.18 5.96
CA GLY A 52 -18.23 -2.48 5.63
C GLY A 52 -18.09 -3.06 4.22
N LEU A 53 -18.95 -4.01 3.84
CA LEU A 53 -18.99 -4.56 2.49
C LEU A 53 -19.26 -3.48 1.45
N ALA A 54 -20.24 -2.60 1.70
CA ALA A 54 -20.57 -1.49 0.81
C ALA A 54 -19.41 -0.50 0.68
N CYS A 55 -18.71 -0.19 1.79
CA CYS A 55 -17.54 0.68 1.77
C CYS A 55 -16.39 0.08 0.95
N VAL A 56 -16.08 -1.20 1.17
CA VAL A 56 -15.05 -1.91 0.40
C VAL A 56 -15.42 -1.95 -1.08
N ALA A 57 -16.66 -2.31 -1.42
CA ALA A 57 -17.12 -2.33 -2.80
C ALA A 57 -17.05 -0.94 -3.45
N PHE A 58 -17.51 0.11 -2.75
CA PHE A 58 -17.44 1.48 -3.24
C PHE A 58 -16.00 1.94 -3.50
N LEU A 59 -15.09 1.76 -2.53
CA LEU A 59 -13.69 2.15 -2.70
C LEU A 59 -13.00 1.32 -3.79
N ALA A 60 -13.23 0.01 -3.86
CA ALA A 60 -12.65 -0.85 -4.87
C ALA A 60 -13.09 -0.44 -6.28
N LEU A 61 -14.39 -0.18 -6.48
CA LEU A 61 -14.93 0.30 -7.75
C LEU A 61 -14.41 1.69 -8.11
N ALA A 62 -14.42 2.63 -7.15
CA ALA A 62 -13.94 3.99 -7.39
C ALA A 62 -12.44 4.00 -7.75
N CYS A 63 -11.60 3.32 -6.96
CA CYS A 63 -10.16 3.23 -7.21
C CYS A 63 -9.86 2.47 -8.50
N GLY A 64 -10.57 1.38 -8.77
CA GLY A 64 -10.45 0.61 -10.01
C GLY A 64 -10.82 1.45 -11.25
N ALA A 65 -11.93 2.19 -11.18
CA ALA A 65 -12.35 3.09 -12.25
C ALA A 65 -11.34 4.22 -12.49
N LEU A 66 -10.83 4.85 -11.41
CA LEU A 66 -9.79 5.87 -11.50
C LEU A 66 -8.50 5.31 -12.11
N ALA A 67 -8.05 4.14 -11.66
CA ALA A 67 -6.87 3.47 -12.19
C ALA A 67 -7.04 3.04 -13.66
N TRP A 68 -8.26 2.80 -14.12
CA TRP A 68 -8.55 2.48 -15.52
C TRP A 68 -8.63 3.72 -16.42
N ILE A 69 -9.26 4.80 -15.94
CA ILE A 69 -9.58 5.98 -16.74
C ILE A 69 -8.39 6.95 -16.81
N LEU A 70 -7.74 7.25 -15.67
CA LEU A 70 -6.71 8.29 -15.61
C LEU A 70 -5.51 8.03 -16.55
N PRO A 71 -5.02 6.77 -16.72
CA PRO A 71 -3.96 6.47 -17.67
C PRO A 71 -4.31 6.67 -19.15
N GLN A 72 -5.60 6.84 -19.48
CA GLN A 72 -6.04 7.07 -20.86
C GLN A 72 -5.88 8.54 -21.30
N THR A 73 -5.47 9.42 -20.38
CA THR A 73 -5.25 10.84 -20.70
C THR A 73 -4.07 11.00 -21.67
N PRO A 74 -4.25 11.73 -22.80
CA PRO A 74 -3.26 11.74 -23.89
C PRO A 74 -1.92 12.39 -23.52
N VAL A 75 -1.89 13.26 -22.52
CA VAL A 75 -0.68 14.01 -22.13
C VAL A 75 0.02 13.38 -20.91
N PHE A 76 -0.75 12.93 -19.91
CA PHE A 76 -0.21 12.48 -18.62
C PHE A 76 -0.41 10.99 -18.35
N GLY A 77 -1.07 10.26 -19.26
CA GLY A 77 -1.48 8.88 -19.02
C GLY A 77 -0.34 7.93 -18.66
N VAL A 78 0.81 8.09 -19.34
CA VAL A 78 2.03 7.31 -19.05
C VAL A 78 2.57 7.61 -17.66
N PHE A 79 2.67 8.89 -17.28
CA PHE A 79 3.13 9.28 -15.95
C PHE A 79 2.22 8.76 -14.85
N ILE A 80 0.91 8.84 -15.06
CA ILE A 80 -0.09 8.32 -14.11
C ILE A 80 0.04 6.79 -14.00
N ALA A 81 0.18 6.07 -15.11
CA ALA A 81 0.36 4.62 -15.09
C ALA A 81 1.62 4.20 -14.32
N VAL A 82 2.75 4.88 -14.57
CA VAL A 82 4.01 4.62 -13.86
C VAL A 82 3.87 4.96 -12.38
N TYR A 83 3.27 6.10 -12.04
CA TYR A 83 3.08 6.53 -10.66
C TYR A 83 2.15 5.59 -9.87
N LEU A 84 1.04 5.15 -10.47
CA LEU A 84 0.13 4.17 -9.86
C LEU A 84 0.82 2.80 -9.70
N GLY A 85 1.61 2.37 -10.69
CA GLY A 85 2.40 1.14 -10.60
C GLY A 85 3.46 1.22 -9.51
N PHE A 86 4.23 2.30 -9.48
CA PHE A 86 5.23 2.61 -8.45
C PHE A 86 4.60 2.59 -7.04
N SER A 87 3.51 3.33 -6.84
CA SER A 87 2.83 3.41 -5.55
C SER A 87 2.13 2.11 -5.16
N GLY A 88 1.75 1.28 -6.14
CA GLY A 88 1.08 0.00 -5.90
C GLY A 88 2.04 -1.12 -5.51
N LEU A 89 3.27 -1.10 -6.03
CA LEU A 89 4.27 -2.15 -5.78
C LEU A 89 4.80 -2.11 -4.36
N ALA A 90 5.17 -0.92 -3.87
CA ALA A 90 5.75 -0.68 -2.53
C ALA A 90 6.92 -1.63 -2.15
N LEU A 91 7.57 -2.24 -3.15
CA LEU A 91 8.62 -3.25 -3.03
C LEU A 91 9.88 -2.64 -2.43
N GLY A 92 10.27 -1.44 -2.87
CA GLY A 92 11.45 -0.76 -2.33
C GLY A 92 11.31 -0.42 -0.84
N CYS A 93 10.10 -0.02 -0.41
CA CYS A 93 9.80 0.20 1.00
C CYS A 93 9.88 -1.11 1.80
N LEU A 94 9.21 -2.15 1.32
CA LEU A 94 9.22 -3.48 1.93
C LEU A 94 10.65 -4.05 2.05
N ALA A 95 11.47 -3.93 1.01
CA ALA A 95 12.85 -4.39 1.01
C ALA A 95 13.69 -3.69 2.08
N ARG A 96 13.54 -2.37 2.24
CA ARG A 96 14.26 -1.59 3.26
C ARG A 96 13.84 -1.95 4.68
N GLU A 97 12.54 -2.13 4.93
CA GLU A 97 12.07 -2.58 6.24
C GLU A 97 12.51 -4.02 6.54
N GLY A 98 12.51 -4.90 5.54
CA GLY A 98 13.07 -6.24 5.65
C GLY A 98 14.56 -6.24 5.98
N GLU A 99 15.36 -5.37 5.34
CA GLU A 99 16.79 -5.22 5.63
C GLU A 99 17.03 -4.67 7.04
N LYS A 100 16.19 -3.73 7.51
CA LYS A 100 16.25 -3.26 8.91
C LYS A 100 16.02 -4.41 9.88
N ALA A 101 14.98 -5.22 9.68
CA ALA A 101 14.72 -6.39 10.49
C ALA A 101 15.91 -7.38 10.47
N ALA A 102 16.46 -7.68 9.28
CA ALA A 102 17.62 -8.56 9.13
C ALA A 102 18.87 -8.03 9.87
N ARG A 103 19.12 -6.72 9.83
CA ARG A 103 20.24 -6.10 10.56
C ARG A 103 20.07 -6.17 12.07
N LEU A 104 18.84 -6.09 12.59
CA LEU A 104 18.56 -6.25 14.02
C LEU A 104 18.81 -7.70 14.47
N ILE A 105 18.38 -8.68 13.66
CA ILE A 105 18.67 -10.10 13.90
C ILE A 105 20.18 -10.35 13.92
N ALA A 106 20.91 -9.84 12.92
CA ALA A 106 22.36 -10.01 12.83
C ALA A 106 23.13 -9.39 14.02
N ARG A 107 22.55 -8.40 14.70
CA ARG A 107 23.11 -7.77 15.90
C ARG A 107 22.72 -8.48 17.20
N GLY A 108 21.89 -9.52 17.14
CA GLY A 108 21.39 -10.25 18.31
C GLY A 108 20.27 -9.54 19.07
N ASP A 109 19.73 -8.43 18.56
CA ASP A 109 18.62 -7.70 19.19
C ASP A 109 17.28 -8.29 18.73
N LEU A 110 16.93 -9.44 19.29
CA LEU A 110 15.71 -10.17 18.95
C LEU A 110 14.44 -9.41 19.36
N ALA A 111 14.49 -8.61 20.43
CA ALA A 111 13.35 -7.83 20.88
C ALA A 111 12.98 -6.76 19.84
N ALA A 112 13.97 -5.98 19.37
CA ALA A 112 13.75 -5.00 18.32
C ALA A 112 13.41 -5.65 16.97
N ALA A 113 14.02 -6.80 16.65
CA ALA A 113 13.71 -7.54 15.43
C ALA A 113 12.25 -8.02 15.39
N ARG A 114 11.71 -8.55 16.50
CA ARG A 114 10.30 -8.98 16.59
C ARG A 114 9.35 -7.82 16.34
N LEU A 115 9.66 -6.64 16.89
CA LEU A 115 8.87 -5.43 16.62
C LEU A 115 8.94 -5.04 15.15
N ALA A 116 10.14 -5.00 14.56
CA ALA A 116 10.32 -4.65 13.15
C ALA A 116 9.58 -5.62 12.21
N VAL A 117 9.65 -6.93 12.45
CA VAL A 117 8.89 -7.93 11.69
C VAL A 117 7.39 -7.78 11.92
N GLY A 118 6.96 -7.44 13.14
CA GLY A 118 5.56 -7.19 13.47
C GLY A 118 4.93 -6.02 12.72
N LEU A 119 5.74 -5.07 12.25
CA LEU A 119 5.27 -3.99 11.37
C LEU A 119 5.00 -4.47 9.93
N LEU A 120 5.52 -5.64 9.53
CA LEU A 120 5.39 -6.18 8.17
C LEU A 120 4.29 -7.23 8.04
N VAL A 121 3.86 -7.82 9.14
CA VAL A 121 2.90 -8.93 9.15
C VAL A 121 1.73 -8.63 10.06
N SER A 122 0.55 -9.16 9.72
CA SER A 122 -0.66 -9.00 10.54
C SER A 122 -0.74 -9.97 11.73
N ARG A 123 0.28 -10.81 11.96
CA ARG A 123 0.34 -11.79 13.05
C ARG A 123 1.12 -11.26 14.25
N ASP A 124 0.80 -11.77 15.43
CA ASP A 124 1.58 -11.49 16.64
C ASP A 124 3.00 -12.07 16.51
N THR A 125 3.99 -11.18 16.56
CA THR A 125 5.41 -11.51 16.44
C THR A 125 6.11 -11.61 17.80
N ALA A 126 5.41 -11.36 18.91
CA ALA A 126 6.00 -11.34 20.24
C ALA A 126 6.61 -12.70 20.65
N ARG A 127 6.09 -13.80 20.08
CA ARG A 127 6.51 -15.18 20.36
C ARG A 127 7.30 -15.84 19.22
N LEU A 128 7.90 -15.06 18.31
CA LEU A 128 8.75 -15.62 17.26
C LEU A 128 10.09 -16.07 17.84
N ASP A 129 10.41 -17.34 17.69
CA ASP A 129 11.65 -17.97 18.18
C ASP A 129 12.89 -17.43 17.46
#